data_AF-A0A5R8NQ27-F1
#
_entry.id   AF-A0A5R8NQ27-F1
#
_cell.length_a   1.000
_cell.length_b   1.000
_cell.length_c   1.000
_cell.angle_alpha   90.00
_cell.angle_beta   90.00
_cell.angle_gamma   90.00
#
_symmetry.space_group_name_H-M   'P 1'
#
loop_
_entity.id
_entity.type
_entity.pdbx_description
1 polymer ?
#
loop_
_entity_poly.entity_id
_entity_poly.type
_entity_poly.pdbx_seq_one_letter_code
_entity_poly.pdbx_strand_id
1 'polypeptide(L)'
;MLTHLWRWTLFSYRAIWQIDIRARDPLHAARRAWDIQRDPDSPATVFDIIDEFGTTFRVDLAEDNPHLDAQPILATPPMPAWMARLLPRRFRRHRIRSRP
;
A
#
# COMPACT_ATOMS: atom_id res chain seq x y z
N MET A 1 -4.93 13.15 -41.21
CA MET A 1 -4.30 11.86 -40.83
C MET A 1 -4.18 11.88 -39.31
N LEU A 2 -5.16 11.28 -38.63
CA LEU A 2 -5.27 11.18 -37.17
C LEU A 2 -4.49 9.95 -36.70
N THR A 3 -3.62 10.07 -35.69
CA THR A 3 -3.44 9.14 -34.54
C THR A 3 -2.14 9.40 -33.77
N HIS A 4 -2.21 10.02 -32.59
CA HIS A 4 -1.39 9.66 -31.42
C HIS A 4 -2.14 10.10 -30.15
N LEU A 5 -3.33 9.53 -29.97
CA LEU A 5 -4.02 9.47 -28.67
C LEU A 5 -3.27 8.44 -27.80
N TRP A 6 -2.10 8.82 -27.27
CA TRP A 6 -1.50 8.14 -26.11
C TRP A 6 -1.55 9.10 -24.93
N ARG A 7 -2.79 9.44 -24.57
CA ARG A 7 -3.10 9.85 -23.20
C ARG A 7 -2.78 8.62 -22.36
N TRP A 8 -1.56 8.56 -21.81
CA TRP A 8 -1.35 7.80 -20.60
C TRP A 8 -2.50 8.18 -19.68
N THR A 9 -3.36 7.23 -19.34
CA THR A 9 -4.14 7.36 -18.12
C THR A 9 -3.11 7.61 -17.04
N LEU A 10 -3.01 8.86 -16.59
CA LEU A 10 -2.11 9.27 -15.52
C LEU A 10 -2.63 8.59 -14.27
N PHE A 11 -2.12 7.40 -13.99
CA PHE A 11 -2.41 6.71 -12.75
C PHE A 11 -1.84 7.54 -11.61
N SER A 12 -2.68 7.91 -10.66
CA SER A 12 -2.25 8.64 -9.47
C SER A 12 -1.88 7.65 -8.37
N TYR A 13 -0.66 7.80 -7.84
CA TYR A 13 -0.18 6.97 -6.74
C TYR A 13 0.14 7.83 -5.51
N ARG A 14 -0.23 7.33 -4.34
CA ARG A 14 0.20 7.87 -3.04
C ARG A 14 1.21 6.91 -2.43
N ALA A 15 2.44 7.36 -2.27
CA ALA A 15 3.45 6.63 -1.51
C ALA A 15 3.37 6.99 -0.02
N ILE A 16 3.37 5.98 0.83
CA ILE A 16 3.48 6.10 2.28
C ILE A 16 4.70 5.29 2.72
N TRP A 17 5.52 5.91 3.56
CA TRP A 17 6.61 5.24 4.26
C TRP A 17 6.41 5.46 5.76
N GLN A 18 6.73 4.44 6.55
CA GLN A 18 6.55 4.45 8.01
C GLN A 18 7.85 4.11 8.70
N ILE A 19 8.14 4.84 9.78
CA ILE A 19 9.29 4.63 10.63
C ILE A 19 8.95 5.00 12.07
N ASP A 20 9.45 4.21 13.01
CA ASP A 20 9.40 4.56 14.42
C ASP A 20 10.59 5.44 14.79
N ILE A 21 10.32 6.67 15.22
CA ILE A 21 11.35 7.64 15.60
C ILE A 21 11.09 8.15 17.01
N ARG A 22 12.13 8.14 17.84
CA ARG A 22 12.12 8.86 19.11
C ARG A 22 12.32 10.35 18.87
N ALA A 23 11.35 11.16 19.28
CA ALA A 23 11.37 12.60 19.16
C ALA A 23 10.81 13.27 20.41
N ARG A 24 11.06 14.57 20.53
CA ARG A 24 10.60 15.37 21.69
C ARG A 24 9.21 15.98 21.45
N ASP A 25 8.85 16.17 20.19
CA ASP A 25 7.61 16.78 19.73
C ASP A 25 7.35 16.39 18.25
N PRO A 26 6.15 16.66 17.70
CA PRO A 26 5.80 16.26 16.34
C PRO A 26 6.67 16.92 15.25
N LEU A 27 7.09 18.18 15.41
CA LEU A 27 7.92 18.87 14.42
C LEU A 27 9.32 18.26 14.37
N HIS A 28 9.88 17.93 15.55
CA HIS A 28 11.15 17.21 15.65
C HIS A 28 11.03 15.82 15.02
N ALA A 29 9.93 15.09 15.21
CA ALA A 29 9.70 13.80 14.54
C ALA A 29 9.70 13.94 13.01
N ALA A 30 8.98 14.93 12.47
CA ALA A 30 8.91 15.18 11.03
C ALA A 30 10.28 15.54 10.44
N ARG A 31 11.07 16.38 11.13
CA ARG A 31 12.44 16.73 10.71
C ARG A 31 13.35 15.49 10.67
N ARG A 32 13.31 14.65 11.71
CA ARG A 32 14.11 13.42 11.72
C ARG A 32 13.69 12.45 10.62
N ALA A 33 12.39 12.29 10.38
CA ALA A 33 11.89 11.45 9.29
C ALA A 33 12.36 11.97 7.92
N TRP A 34 12.30 13.28 7.71
CA TRP A 34 12.77 13.93 6.48
C TRP A 34 14.27 13.75 6.26
N ASP A 35 15.08 13.90 7.31
CA ASP A 35 16.52 13.69 7.24
C ASP A 35 16.85 12.25 6.86
N ILE A 36 16.18 11.27 7.50
CA ILE A 36 16.35 9.84 7.18
C ILE A 36 15.90 9.56 5.74
N GLN A 37 14.79 10.13 5.27
CA GLN A 37 14.30 9.90 3.92
C GLN A 37 15.25 10.42 2.84
N ARG A 38 16.05 11.45 3.15
CA ARG A 38 16.99 12.08 2.21
C ARG A 38 18.39 11.52 2.25
N ASP A 39 18.69 10.68 3.22
CA ASP A 39 19.98 10.01 3.33
C ASP A 39 20.10 9.00 2.16
N PRO A 40 21.12 9.11 1.29
CA PRO A 40 21.33 8.14 0.21
C PRO A 40 21.57 6.71 0.72
N ASP A 41 22.06 6.56 1.95
CA ASP A 41 22.28 5.27 2.61
C ASP A 41 21.13 4.90 3.56
N SER A 42 19.97 5.55 3.38
CA SER A 42 18.81 5.34 4.25
C SER A 42 18.30 3.90 4.22
N PRO A 43 17.96 3.32 5.38
CA PRO A 43 17.26 2.04 5.44
C PRO A 43 15.77 2.14 5.06
N ALA A 44 15.30 3.29 4.55
CA ALA A 44 13.93 3.55 4.15
C ALA A 44 13.56 2.86 2.83
N THR A 45 13.61 1.53 2.78
CA THR A 45 13.43 0.78 1.53
C THR A 45 12.00 0.29 1.31
N VAL A 46 11.17 0.22 2.36
CA VAL A 46 9.83 -0.38 2.29
C VAL A 46 8.71 0.67 2.22
N PHE A 47 7.97 0.70 1.11
CA PHE A 47 6.89 1.64 0.87
C PHE A 47 5.54 0.94 0.69
N ASP A 48 4.48 1.55 1.21
CA ASP A 48 3.11 1.22 0.83
C ASP A 48 2.66 2.20 -0.27
N ILE A 49 2.39 1.68 -1.46
CA ILE A 49 1.95 2.43 -2.63
C ILE A 49 0.44 2.23 -2.81
N ILE A 50 -0.32 3.31 -2.78
CA ILE A 50 -1.77 3.28 -2.93
C ILE A 50 -2.12 3.82 -4.31
N ASP A 51 -2.81 3.03 -5.15
CA ASP A 51 -3.32 3.48 -6.45
C ASP A 51 -4.62 4.30 -6.32
N GLU A 52 -5.11 4.81 -7.44
CA GLU A 52 -6.35 5.59 -7.52
C GLU A 52 -7.62 4.81 -7.17
N PHE A 53 -7.56 3.48 -7.18
CA PHE A 53 -8.64 2.59 -6.77
C PHE A 53 -8.55 2.21 -5.27
N GLY A 54 -7.51 2.67 -4.59
CA GLY A 54 -7.24 2.35 -3.18
C GLY A 54 -6.52 1.02 -2.96
N THR A 55 -6.07 0.35 -4.03
CA THR A 55 -5.24 -0.86 -3.91
C THR A 55 -3.90 -0.47 -3.30
N THR A 56 -3.49 -1.16 -2.24
CA THR A 56 -2.19 -0.95 -1.59
C THR A 56 -1.20 -2.02 -2.02
N PHE A 57 -0.04 -1.62 -2.51
CA PHE A 57 1.07 -2.47 -2.87
C PHE A 57 2.20 -2.22 -1.88
N ARG A 58 2.74 -3.27 -1.25
CA ARG A 58 3.94 -3.13 -0.43
C ARG A 58 5.15 -3.41 -1.30
N VAL A 59 6.09 -2.47 -1.33
CA VAL A 59 7.29 -2.52 -2.17
C VAL A 59 8.51 -2.35 -1.30
N ASP A 60 9.37 -3.38 -1.21
CA ASP A 60 10.69 -3.26 -0.60
C ASP A 60 11.76 -3.09 -1.67
N LEU A 61 12.35 -1.90 -1.74
CA LEU A 61 13.40 -1.55 -2.71
C LEU A 61 14.79 -2.12 -2.35
N ALA A 62 14.95 -2.73 -1.17
CA ALA A 62 16.18 -3.45 -0.81
C ALA A 62 16.23 -4.86 -1.41
N GLU A 63 15.10 -5.38 -1.91
CA GLU A 63 15.05 -6.70 -2.53
C GLU A 63 15.62 -6.66 -3.96
N ASP A 64 16.42 -7.65 -4.35
CA ASP A 64 17.06 -7.75 -5.68
C ASP A 64 16.03 -7.83 -6.84
N ASN A 65 14.81 -8.23 -6.54
CA ASN A 65 13.68 -8.26 -7.48
C ASN A 65 12.41 -7.83 -6.73
N PRO A 66 12.16 -6.51 -6.59
CA PRO A 66 11.03 -6.01 -5.82
C PRO A 66 9.72 -6.52 -6.43
N HIS A 67 9.10 -7.47 -5.78
CA HIS A 67 7.82 -8.00 -6.22
C HIS A 67 6.71 -7.05 -5.76
N LEU A 68 5.76 -6.74 -6.64
CA LEU A 68 4.52 -6.10 -6.22
C LEU A 68 3.73 -7.15 -5.46
N ASP A 69 3.98 -7.23 -4.16
CA ASP A 69 3.06 -7.85 -3.24
C ASP A 69 1.84 -6.94 -3.17
N ALA A 70 0.98 -7.10 -4.18
CA ALA A 70 -0.40 -6.66 -4.13
C ALA A 70 -1.06 -7.46 -3.01
N GLN A 71 -0.83 -7.01 -1.78
CA GLN A 71 -1.69 -7.39 -0.70
C GLN A 71 -3.00 -6.68 -1.00
N PRO A 72 -4.11 -7.39 -1.27
CA PRO A 72 -5.39 -6.80 -1.00
C PRO A 72 -5.41 -6.59 0.51
N ILE A 73 -4.83 -5.50 1.01
CA ILE A 73 -5.28 -4.92 2.25
C ILE A 73 -6.72 -4.58 1.92
N LEU A 74 -7.61 -5.47 2.33
CA LEU A 74 -9.03 -5.44 2.08
C LEU A 74 -9.56 -4.09 2.58
N ALA A 75 -9.55 -3.10 1.69
CA ALA A 75 -10.72 -2.30 1.47
C ALA A 75 -11.81 -3.22 0.89
N THR A 76 -12.20 -4.28 1.62
CA THR A 76 -13.63 -4.54 1.63
C THR A 76 -14.18 -3.24 2.20
N PRO A 77 -14.96 -2.44 1.44
CA PRO A 77 -15.86 -1.53 2.11
C PRO A 77 -16.58 -2.35 3.19
N PRO A 78 -16.91 -1.81 4.37
CA PRO A 78 -17.75 -2.53 5.32
C PRO A 78 -19.04 -2.92 4.59
N MET A 79 -19.10 -4.16 4.11
CA MET A 79 -20.21 -4.65 3.32
C MET A 79 -21.37 -4.80 4.29
N PRO A 80 -22.51 -4.15 4.05
CA PRO A 80 -23.72 -4.47 4.79
C PRO A 80 -23.96 -5.97 4.71
N ALA A 81 -24.35 -6.61 5.82
CA ALA A 81 -24.48 -8.06 5.91
C ALA A 81 -25.39 -8.69 4.83
N TRP A 82 -26.27 -7.89 4.22
CA TRP A 82 -27.13 -8.32 3.12
C TRP A 82 -26.38 -8.58 1.79
N MET A 83 -25.28 -7.87 1.52
CA MET A 83 -24.49 -8.01 0.29
C MET A 83 -23.57 -9.24 0.28
N ALA A 84 -23.13 -9.74 1.44
CA ALA A 84 -22.32 -10.95 1.54
C ALA A 84 -23.02 -12.20 0.95
N ARG A 85 -24.35 -12.15 0.82
CA ARG A 85 -25.17 -13.24 0.26
C ARG A 85 -25.07 -13.37 -1.25
N LEU A 86 -24.68 -12.30 -1.95
CA LEU A 86 -24.59 -12.23 -3.41
C LEU A 86 -23.22 -12.67 -3.96
N LEU A 87 -22.24 -12.92 -3.09
CA LEU A 87 -20.91 -13.35 -3.52
C LEU A 87 -20.91 -14.77 -4.11
N PRO A 88 -20.17 -15.01 -5.21
CA PRO A 88 -19.93 -16.34 -5.74
C PRO A 88 -19.33 -17.27 -4.68
N ARG A 89 -19.77 -18.53 -4.65
CA ARG A 89 -19.40 -19.53 -3.63
C ARG A 89 -17.89 -19.70 -3.42
N ARG A 90 -17.06 -19.43 -4.44
CA ARG A 90 -15.59 -19.51 -4.37
C ARG A 90 -14.94 -18.55 -3.37
N PHE A 91 -15.63 -17.49 -2.94
CA PHE A 91 -15.14 -16.55 -1.93
C PHE A 91 -15.61 -16.89 -0.50
N ARG A 92 -16.37 -17.97 -0.31
CA ARG A 92 -16.81 -18.45 1.02
C ARG A 92 -15.98 -19.66 1.45
N ARG A 93 -14.84 -19.41 2.10
CA ARG A 93 -13.93 -20.31 2.89
C ARG A 93 -12.48 -20.07 2.42
N HIS A 94 -11.48 -19.85 3.28
CA HIS A 94 -11.14 -20.57 4.51
C HIS A 94 -10.87 -19.64 5.70
N ARG A 95 -11.69 -19.73 6.75
CA ARG A 95 -11.29 -19.29 8.09
C ARG A 95 -10.70 -20.52 8.78
N ILE A 96 -9.38 -20.69 8.68
CA ILE A 96 -8.69 -21.71 9.47
C ILE A 96 -8.85 -21.27 10.94
N ARG A 97 -9.56 -22.11 11.71
CA ARG A 97 -9.61 -22.04 13.16
C ARG A 97 -8.25 -22.49 13.67
N SER A 98 -7.46 -21.57 14.21
CA SER A 98 -6.45 -21.91 15.21
C SER A 98 -7.07 -21.66 16.60
N ARG A 99 -7.18 -22.73 17.37
CA ARG A 99 -7.49 -22.74 18.81
C ARG A 99 -7.08 -24.10 19.36
N PRO A 100 -6.72 -24.20 20.64
CA PRO A 100 -5.97 -23.28 21.50
C PRO A 100 -4.48 -23.64 21.56
#